data_AF-A0A5A9F8F2-F1
#
_entry.id   AF-A0A5A9F8F2-F1
#
_cell.length_a   1.000
_cell.length_b   1.000
_cell.length_c   1.000
_cell.angle_alpha   90.00
_cell.angle_beta   90.00
_cell.angle_gamma   90.00
#
_symmetry.space_group_name_H-M   'P 1'
#
loop_
_entity.id
_entity.type
_entity.pdbx_description
1 polymer ?
#
loop_
_entity_poly.entity_id
_entity_poly.type
_entity_poly.pdbx_seq_one_letter_code
_entity_poly.pdbx_strand_id
1 'polypeptide(L)'
;MLRAIFADAEETVTLEQLWSGLRSLLDEQFSFTAIKGIAGAAGLPVFELAHLTQGAGGASKGQLLDAADRLFRALDGPDRERVVRNCIRQMVSQKPVMREALETRLATLGWGLVGEEPHPLTVQLNLDTTSLAPQARQAIGKCLSRFRDGDMDGAVTAICGMLDTMTEGIYSDQERLGHPLGDHKGASYAERVKKAFATHEAGMKARYAGQVAAREIDQLWHWQSKAVQQAAEVLGSYRRNFSDAHGAKAASPAIVQQAIDCAVFVVRAFEACR
;
A
#
# COMPACT_ATOMS: atom_id res chain seq x y z
N MET A 1 12.26 -24.92 -23.69
CA MET A 1 11.87 -25.95 -22.69
C MET A 1 12.06 -25.42 -21.26
N LEU A 2 11.54 -24.22 -20.97
CA LEU A 2 11.52 -23.56 -19.65
C LEU A 2 10.31 -22.59 -19.62
N ARG A 3 9.16 -23.06 -20.10
CA ARG A 3 7.90 -22.30 -20.19
C ARG A 3 6.74 -23.00 -19.45
N ALA A 4 7.07 -23.98 -18.61
CA ALA A 4 6.09 -24.87 -17.95
C ALA A 4 6.37 -25.09 -16.45
N ILE A 5 6.95 -24.10 -15.75
CA ILE A 5 7.20 -24.20 -14.29
C ILE A 5 6.51 -23.08 -13.48
N PHE A 6 5.92 -22.07 -14.14
CA PHE A 6 5.18 -20.99 -13.45
C PHE A 6 3.71 -20.90 -13.88
N ALA A 7 3.10 -22.04 -14.22
CA ALA A 7 1.69 -22.11 -14.61
C ALA A 7 0.76 -22.51 -13.45
N ASP A 8 1.27 -22.76 -12.25
CA ASP A 8 0.45 -23.24 -11.13
C ASP A 8 0.43 -22.22 -9.97
N ALA A 9 -0.78 -21.73 -9.71
CA ALA A 9 -1.26 -20.98 -8.55
C ALA A 9 -0.62 -19.61 -8.25
N GLU A 10 -1.30 -18.53 -8.68
CA GLU A 10 -1.41 -17.34 -7.83
C GLU A 10 -2.13 -17.76 -6.53
N GLU A 11 -1.39 -18.34 -5.59
CA GLU A 11 -1.93 -18.79 -4.30
C GLU A 11 -2.19 -17.54 -3.44
N THR A 12 -3.35 -16.91 -3.65
CA THR A 12 -3.83 -15.82 -2.79
C THR A 12 -3.91 -16.34 -1.35
N VAL A 13 -3.10 -15.76 -0.47
CA VAL A 13 -3.10 -16.10 0.94
C VAL A 13 -4.49 -15.87 1.54
N THR A 14 -5.07 -16.89 2.16
CA THR A 14 -6.42 -16.81 2.70
C THR A 14 -6.43 -16.15 4.08
N LEU A 15 -7.58 -15.60 4.49
CA LEU A 15 -7.75 -15.03 5.83
C LEU A 15 -7.47 -16.06 6.94
N GLU A 16 -7.67 -17.35 6.67
CA GLU A 16 -7.37 -18.45 7.58
C GLU A 16 -5.87 -18.66 7.76
N GLN A 17 -5.07 -18.55 6.69
CA GLN A 17 -3.62 -18.62 6.78
C GLN A 17 -3.07 -17.43 7.58
N LEU A 18 -3.64 -16.24 7.36
CA LEU A 18 -3.25 -15.06 8.12
C LEU A 18 -3.62 -15.17 9.60
N TRP A 19 -4.85 -15.62 9.90
CA TRP A 19 -5.28 -15.91 11.26
C TRP A 19 -4.37 -16.94 11.95
N SER A 20 -3.95 -17.99 11.25
CA SER A 20 -3.00 -18.98 11.78
C SER A 20 -1.65 -18.36 12.15
N GLY A 21 -1.15 -17.41 11.35
CA GLY A 21 0.06 -16.64 11.66
C GLY A 21 -0.10 -15.78 12.91
N LEU A 22 -1.22 -15.06 13.02
CA LEU A 22 -1.56 -14.23 14.19
C LEU A 22 -1.73 -15.08 15.45
N ARG A 23 -2.37 -16.24 15.34
CA ARG A 23 -2.55 -17.21 16.43
C ARG A 23 -1.21 -17.62 17.05
N SER A 24 -0.21 -17.94 16.24
CA SER A 24 1.14 -18.28 16.71
C SER A 24 1.77 -17.13 17.51
N LEU A 25 1.65 -15.90 17.00
CA LEU A 25 2.17 -14.70 17.67
C LEU A 25 1.42 -14.39 18.97
N LEU A 26 0.11 -14.58 18.99
CA LEU A 26 -0.71 -14.42 20.20
C LEU A 26 -0.26 -15.39 21.29
N ASP A 27 -0.01 -16.65 20.96
CA ASP A 27 0.45 -17.65 21.94
C ASP A 27 1.82 -17.32 22.54
N GLU A 28 2.77 -17.00 21.66
CA GLU A 28 4.17 -16.73 21.99
C GLU A 28 4.34 -15.45 22.81
N GLN A 29 3.58 -14.41 22.48
CA GLN A 29 3.92 -13.05 22.89
C GLN A 29 2.90 -12.41 23.84
N PHE A 30 1.70 -12.95 23.98
CA PHE A 30 0.64 -12.36 24.79
C PHE A 30 0.20 -13.30 25.91
N SER A 31 -0.21 -12.74 27.05
CA SER A 31 -0.79 -13.51 28.16
C SER A 31 -2.19 -13.98 27.81
N PHE A 32 -2.73 -14.98 28.51
CA PHE A 32 -4.10 -15.46 28.31
C PHE A 32 -5.13 -14.31 28.36
N THR A 33 -5.01 -13.43 29.36
CA THR A 33 -5.87 -12.25 29.51
C THR A 33 -5.70 -11.26 28.37
N ALA A 34 -4.46 -11.03 27.92
CA ALA A 34 -4.21 -10.14 26.79
C ALA A 34 -4.78 -10.71 25.48
N ILE A 35 -4.66 -12.02 25.24
CA ILE A 35 -5.27 -12.68 24.07
C ILE A 35 -6.79 -12.48 24.06
N LYS A 36 -7.47 -12.69 25.20
CA LYS A 36 -8.91 -12.41 25.32
C LYS A 36 -9.25 -10.95 25.05
N GLY A 37 -8.46 -10.02 25.60
CA GLY A 37 -8.64 -8.59 25.40
C GLY A 37 -8.48 -8.18 23.94
N ILE A 38 -7.42 -8.65 23.28
CA ILE A 38 -7.12 -8.40 21.86
C ILE A 38 -8.23 -8.99 20.98
N ALA A 39 -8.59 -10.25 21.18
CA ALA A 39 -9.65 -10.91 20.42
C ALA A 39 -10.99 -10.18 20.57
N GLY A 40 -11.35 -9.78 21.80
CA GLY A 40 -12.58 -9.05 22.07
C GLY A 40 -12.60 -7.67 21.41
N ALA A 41 -11.51 -6.91 21.56
CA ALA A 41 -11.34 -5.62 20.89
C ALA A 41 -11.30 -5.75 19.36
N ALA A 42 -10.89 -6.91 18.85
CA ALA A 42 -10.90 -7.21 17.41
C ALA A 42 -12.30 -7.45 16.85
N GLY A 43 -13.28 -7.74 17.72
CA GLY A 43 -14.66 -8.05 17.34
C GLY A 43 -14.99 -9.54 17.31
N LEU A 44 -14.13 -10.41 17.85
CA LEU A 44 -14.53 -11.80 18.13
C LEU A 44 -15.57 -11.80 19.28
N PRO A 45 -16.59 -12.68 19.22
CA PRO A 45 -17.61 -12.81 20.26
C PRO A 45 -17.05 -13.51 21.51
N VAL A 46 -16.09 -12.86 22.19
CA VAL A 46 -15.37 -13.43 23.33
C VAL A 46 -16.23 -13.67 24.57
N PHE A 47 -17.46 -13.17 24.59
CA PHE A 47 -18.46 -13.53 25.62
C PHE A 47 -18.78 -15.03 25.59
N GLU A 48 -18.70 -15.69 24.43
CA GLU A 48 -18.82 -17.15 24.31
C GLU A 48 -17.66 -17.89 25.00
N LEU A 49 -16.53 -17.21 25.18
CA LEU A 49 -15.33 -17.72 25.85
C LEU A 49 -15.30 -17.39 27.35
N ALA A 50 -16.36 -16.80 27.92
CA ALA A 50 -16.39 -16.38 29.32
C ALA A 50 -16.09 -17.53 30.31
N HIS A 51 -16.51 -18.75 29.95
CA HIS A 51 -16.26 -19.98 30.72
C HIS A 51 -14.77 -20.37 30.82
N LEU A 52 -13.92 -19.87 29.92
CA LEU A 52 -12.48 -20.15 29.93
C LEU A 52 -11.76 -19.18 30.88
N THR A 53 -11.43 -19.62 32.08
CA THR A 53 -10.66 -18.83 33.05
C THR A 53 -9.26 -19.42 33.26
N GLN A 54 -8.27 -18.56 33.51
CA GLN A 54 -6.90 -19.01 33.79
C GLN A 54 -6.74 -19.25 35.31
N GLY A 55 -6.31 -20.45 35.72
CA GLY A 55 -6.16 -20.82 37.13
C GLY A 55 -5.88 -22.32 37.34
N ALA A 56 -5.84 -22.76 38.61
CA ALA A 56 -5.68 -24.18 38.95
C ALA A 56 -6.91 -24.98 38.48
N GLY A 57 -6.72 -25.86 37.49
CA GLY A 57 -7.83 -26.55 36.80
C GLY A 57 -8.55 -25.71 35.74
N GLY A 58 -8.03 -24.52 35.42
CA GLY A 58 -8.56 -23.63 34.38
C GLY A 58 -8.06 -23.95 32.97
N ALA A 59 -8.50 -23.16 32.00
CA ALA A 59 -8.14 -23.33 30.60
C ALA A 59 -6.72 -22.86 30.29
N SER A 60 -6.02 -23.59 29.41
CA SER A 60 -4.71 -23.19 28.88
C SER A 60 -4.85 -22.13 27.78
N LYS A 61 -3.75 -21.44 27.44
CA LYS A 61 -3.71 -20.54 26.27
C LYS A 61 -4.08 -21.27 24.98
N GLY A 62 -3.58 -22.49 24.79
CA GLY A 62 -3.91 -23.32 23.63
C GLY A 62 -5.42 -23.56 23.53
N GLN A 63 -6.08 -23.92 24.64
CA GLN A 63 -7.54 -24.11 24.66
C GLN A 63 -8.32 -22.83 24.36
N LEU A 64 -7.83 -21.68 24.83
CA LEU A 64 -8.40 -20.38 24.49
C LEU A 64 -8.27 -20.08 23.00
N LEU A 65 -7.10 -20.30 22.42
CA LEU A 65 -6.86 -20.06 21.00
C LEU A 65 -7.68 -21.03 20.14
N ASP A 66 -7.79 -22.31 20.52
CA ASP A 66 -8.64 -23.29 19.82
C ASP A 66 -10.11 -22.87 19.81
N ALA A 67 -10.58 -22.28 20.91
CA ALA A 67 -11.91 -21.73 20.97
C ALA A 67 -12.04 -20.45 20.10
N ALA A 68 -11.01 -19.59 20.08
CA ALA A 68 -10.97 -18.44 19.19
C ALA A 68 -10.98 -18.83 17.70
N ASP A 69 -10.31 -19.91 17.31
CA ASP A 69 -10.35 -20.44 15.94
C ASP A 69 -11.77 -20.86 15.53
N ARG A 70 -12.51 -21.49 16.45
CA ARG A 70 -13.91 -21.87 16.20
C ARG A 70 -14.79 -20.65 15.98
N LEU A 71 -14.63 -19.62 16.82
CA LEU A 71 -15.37 -18.37 16.67
C LEU A 71 -15.00 -17.66 15.36
N PHE A 72 -13.70 -17.59 15.03
CA PHE A 72 -13.23 -16.99 13.78
C PHE A 72 -13.82 -17.69 12.54
N ARG A 73 -13.83 -19.03 12.52
CA ARG A 73 -14.41 -19.81 11.42
C ARG A 73 -15.93 -19.69 11.32
N ALA A 74 -16.62 -19.33 12.41
CA ALA A 74 -18.06 -19.12 12.40
C ALA A 74 -18.48 -17.77 11.80
N LEU A 75 -17.54 -16.82 11.68
CA LEU A 75 -17.77 -15.52 11.06
C LEU A 75 -17.90 -15.65 9.53
N ASP A 76 -18.56 -14.68 8.90
CA ASP A 76 -18.57 -14.51 7.45
C ASP A 76 -17.30 -13.80 6.94
N GLY A 77 -17.12 -13.73 5.62
CA GLY A 77 -15.90 -13.16 5.00
C GLY A 77 -15.57 -11.73 5.48
N PRO A 78 -16.51 -10.77 5.37
CA PRO A 78 -16.28 -9.40 5.83
C PRO A 78 -15.95 -9.29 7.33
N ASP A 79 -16.62 -10.08 8.18
CA ASP A 79 -16.36 -10.07 9.62
C ASP A 79 -15.00 -10.71 9.97
N ARG A 80 -14.59 -11.78 9.27
CA ARG A 80 -13.24 -12.36 9.41
C ARG A 80 -12.16 -11.35 9.09
N GLU A 81 -12.32 -10.62 7.99
CA GLU A 81 -11.35 -9.60 7.57
C GLU A 81 -11.25 -8.48 8.61
N ARG A 82 -12.39 -8.01 9.13
CA ARG A 82 -12.43 -7.00 10.18
C ARG A 82 -11.72 -7.48 11.45
N VAL A 83 -11.96 -8.73 11.87
CA VAL A 83 -11.31 -9.33 13.04
C VAL A 83 -9.81 -9.40 12.86
N VAL A 84 -9.34 -9.91 11.73
CA VAL A 84 -7.91 -10.00 11.41
C VAL A 84 -7.23 -8.63 11.49
N ARG A 85 -7.80 -7.61 10.84
CA ARG A 85 -7.26 -6.25 10.79
C ARG A 85 -7.19 -5.63 12.18
N ASN A 86 -8.28 -5.72 12.93
CA ASN A 86 -8.33 -5.17 14.27
C ASN A 86 -7.41 -5.92 15.22
N CYS A 87 -7.23 -7.24 15.06
CA CYS A 87 -6.31 -8.03 15.86
C CYS A 87 -4.87 -7.54 15.67
N ILE A 88 -4.44 -7.34 14.42
CA ILE A 88 -3.12 -6.77 14.09
C ILE A 88 -2.94 -5.39 14.73
N ARG A 89 -3.92 -4.50 14.56
CA ARG A 89 -3.90 -3.16 15.14
C ARG A 89 -3.76 -3.21 16.67
N GLN A 90 -4.52 -4.07 17.33
CA GLN A 90 -4.46 -4.25 18.78
C GLN A 90 -3.13 -4.82 19.26
N MET A 91 -2.54 -5.77 18.50
CA MET A 91 -1.22 -6.32 18.81
C MET A 91 -0.12 -5.25 18.73
N VAL A 92 -0.12 -4.43 17.67
CA VAL A 92 0.85 -3.34 17.50
C VAL A 92 0.66 -2.26 18.56
N SER A 93 -0.59 -1.87 18.84
CA SER A 93 -0.91 -0.84 19.83
C SER A 93 -0.49 -1.24 21.25
N GLN A 94 -0.73 -2.49 21.66
CA GLN A 94 -0.36 -2.96 23.01
C GLN A 94 1.15 -3.21 23.16
N LYS A 95 1.84 -3.60 22.09
CA LYS A 95 3.28 -3.87 22.11
C LYS A 95 3.96 -3.33 20.85
N PRO A 96 4.27 -2.02 20.78
CA PRO A 96 4.94 -1.43 19.62
C PRO A 96 6.29 -2.09 19.27
N VAL A 97 7.01 -2.60 20.27
CA VAL A 97 8.28 -3.33 20.09
C VAL A 97 8.14 -4.61 19.27
N MET A 98 6.94 -5.18 19.15
CA MET A 98 6.68 -6.39 18.38
C MET A 98 6.43 -6.13 16.90
N ARG A 99 6.38 -4.86 16.47
CA ARG A 99 6.08 -4.48 15.09
C ARG A 99 6.97 -5.22 14.09
N GLU A 100 8.27 -5.28 14.35
CA GLU A 100 9.24 -5.94 13.47
C GLU A 100 9.01 -7.46 13.37
N ALA A 101 8.71 -8.12 14.49
CA ALA A 101 8.40 -9.55 14.52
C ALA A 101 7.09 -9.87 13.79
N LEU A 102 6.08 -8.99 13.94
CA LEU A 102 4.81 -9.08 13.24
C LEU A 102 4.98 -8.82 11.74
N GLU A 103 5.73 -7.80 11.33
CA GLU A 103 6.06 -7.52 9.94
C GLU A 103 6.79 -8.69 9.29
N THR A 104 7.77 -9.30 9.98
CA THR A 104 8.50 -10.47 9.48
C THR A 104 7.57 -11.65 9.24
N ARG A 105 6.66 -11.94 10.18
CA ARG A 105 5.68 -13.03 10.05
C ARG A 105 4.64 -12.77 8.98
N LEU A 106 4.08 -11.57 8.95
CA LEU A 106 3.16 -11.17 7.87
C LEU A 106 3.88 -11.29 6.53
N ALA A 107 5.17 -10.94 6.46
CA ALA A 107 5.92 -11.00 5.22
C ALA A 107 6.04 -12.42 4.67
N THR A 108 6.24 -13.42 5.54
CA THR A 108 6.24 -14.84 5.13
C THR A 108 4.89 -15.32 4.58
N LEU A 109 3.81 -14.61 4.92
CA LEU A 109 2.46 -14.86 4.44
C LEU A 109 2.11 -13.96 3.25
N GLY A 110 3.05 -13.19 2.71
CA GLY A 110 2.77 -12.24 1.65
C GLY A 110 1.91 -11.06 2.11
N TRP A 111 2.12 -10.56 3.33
CA TRP A 111 1.47 -9.37 3.89
C TRP A 111 2.47 -8.42 4.59
N GLY A 112 2.24 -7.12 4.52
CA GLY A 112 3.07 -6.08 5.09
C GLY A 112 2.21 -5.10 5.90
N LEU A 113 2.86 -4.21 6.65
CA LEU A 113 2.19 -3.17 7.43
C LEU A 113 2.47 -1.78 6.87
N VAL A 114 1.44 -0.96 6.69
CA VAL A 114 1.56 0.49 6.50
C VAL A 114 0.96 1.16 7.73
N GLY A 115 1.82 1.70 8.61
CA GLY A 115 1.39 2.10 9.95
C GLY A 115 0.98 0.88 10.79
N GLU A 116 -0.30 0.81 11.16
CA GLU A 116 -0.94 -0.31 11.89
C GLU A 116 -1.85 -1.17 10.98
N GLU A 117 -1.96 -0.83 9.69
CA GLU A 117 -2.87 -1.50 8.75
C GLU A 117 -2.16 -2.59 7.94
N PRO A 118 -2.72 -3.82 7.87
CA PRO A 118 -2.18 -4.90 7.06
C PRO A 118 -2.61 -4.82 5.59
N HIS A 119 -1.65 -5.12 4.71
CA HIS A 119 -1.81 -5.13 3.25
C HIS A 119 -1.09 -6.32 2.61
N PRO A 120 -1.56 -6.91 1.50
CA PRO A 120 -0.84 -7.97 0.78
C PRO A 120 0.49 -7.46 0.16
N LEU A 121 1.59 -8.21 0.31
CA LEU A 121 2.91 -8.02 -0.31
C LEU A 121 3.04 -8.58 -1.73
N THR A 122 1.97 -9.12 -2.32
CA THR A 122 1.95 -9.33 -3.77
C THR A 122 2.13 -8.01 -4.52
N VAL A 123 1.90 -6.88 -3.84
CA VAL A 123 2.24 -5.55 -4.31
C VAL A 123 3.57 -5.08 -3.72
N GLN A 124 4.57 -4.86 -4.56
CA GLN A 124 5.84 -4.25 -4.17
C GLN A 124 5.71 -2.73 -4.18
N LEU A 125 5.84 -2.11 -3.01
CA LEU A 125 5.96 -0.66 -2.87
C LEU A 125 7.37 -0.33 -2.42
N ASN A 126 8.27 -0.29 -3.41
CA ASN A 126 9.62 0.22 -3.21
C ASN A 126 9.54 1.74 -3.13
N LEU A 127 9.11 2.30 -1.99
CA LEU A 127 9.07 3.73 -1.72
C LEU A 127 9.13 3.95 -0.21
N ASP A 128 10.04 4.80 0.26
CA ASP A 128 9.97 5.27 1.65
C ASP A 128 8.77 6.21 1.76
N THR A 129 7.70 5.74 2.39
CA THR A 129 6.45 6.51 2.51
C THR A 129 6.51 7.58 3.59
N THR A 130 7.50 7.55 4.49
CA THR A 130 7.60 8.49 5.61
C THR A 130 7.96 9.91 5.16
N SER A 131 8.69 10.03 4.06
CA SER A 131 9.10 11.31 3.46
C SER A 131 8.04 11.91 2.52
N LEU A 132 7.00 11.15 2.15
CA LEU A 132 5.96 11.61 1.23
C LEU A 132 5.00 12.61 1.88
N ALA A 133 4.45 13.50 1.06
CA ALA A 133 3.35 14.37 1.47
C ALA A 133 2.15 13.55 2.00
N PRO A 134 1.41 14.05 3.01
CA PRO A 134 0.28 13.32 3.61
C PRO A 134 -0.76 12.82 2.60
N GLN A 135 -1.04 13.62 1.56
CA GLN A 135 -2.00 13.24 0.51
C GLN A 135 -1.51 12.04 -0.32
N ALA A 136 -0.21 11.98 -0.62
CA ALA A 136 0.39 10.86 -1.33
C ALA A 136 0.35 9.58 -0.48
N ARG A 137 0.67 9.67 0.82
CA ARG A 137 0.52 8.54 1.75
C ARG A 137 -0.92 8.02 1.80
N GLN A 138 -1.89 8.93 1.89
CA GLN A 138 -3.31 8.57 1.91
C GLN A 138 -3.74 7.87 0.62
N ALA A 139 -3.30 8.37 -0.53
CA ALA A 139 -3.62 7.77 -1.83
C ALA A 139 -3.01 6.36 -1.98
N ILE A 140 -1.76 6.16 -1.53
CA ILE A 140 -1.11 4.84 -1.50
C ILE A 140 -1.88 3.90 -0.57
N GLY A 141 -2.22 4.32 0.65
CA GLY A 141 -2.98 3.50 1.59
C GLY A 141 -4.37 3.13 1.05
N LYS A 142 -5.02 4.04 0.32
CA LYS A 142 -6.30 3.77 -0.36
C LYS A 142 -6.12 2.74 -1.49
N CYS A 143 -5.09 2.90 -2.33
CA CYS A 143 -4.76 1.96 -3.40
C CYS A 143 -4.52 0.54 -2.86
N LEU A 144 -3.69 0.42 -1.82
CA LEU A 144 -3.37 -0.86 -1.19
C LEU A 144 -4.59 -1.51 -0.52
N SER A 145 -5.45 -0.70 0.10
CA SER A 145 -6.70 -1.20 0.69
C SER A 145 -7.63 -1.75 -0.39
N ARG A 146 -7.81 -1.01 -1.49
CA ARG A 146 -8.64 -1.47 -2.62
C ARG A 146 -8.10 -2.74 -3.27
N PHE A 147 -6.79 -2.82 -3.47
CA PHE A 147 -6.13 -4.03 -3.98
C PHE A 147 -6.39 -5.24 -3.07
N ARG A 148 -6.23 -5.07 -1.75
CA ARG A 148 -6.54 -6.11 -0.76
C ARG A 148 -8.00 -6.58 -0.87
N ASP A 149 -8.91 -5.63 -1.01
CA ASP A 149 -10.36 -5.88 -1.00
C ASP A 149 -10.87 -6.45 -2.35
N GLY A 150 -9.96 -6.73 -3.31
CA GLY A 150 -10.32 -7.25 -4.63
C GLY A 150 -10.79 -6.18 -5.63
N ASP A 151 -10.80 -4.90 -5.25
CA ASP A 151 -11.17 -3.75 -6.08
C ASP A 151 -9.95 -3.28 -6.90
N MET A 152 -9.60 -4.05 -7.92
CA MET A 152 -8.41 -3.81 -8.75
C MET A 152 -8.56 -2.51 -9.58
N ASP A 153 -9.73 -2.31 -10.19
CA ASP A 153 -10.03 -1.13 -11.01
C ASP A 153 -9.94 0.14 -10.15
N GLY A 154 -10.53 0.07 -8.95
CA GLY A 154 -10.47 1.15 -7.98
C GLY A 154 -9.07 1.38 -7.44
N ALA A 155 -8.23 0.34 -7.32
CA ALA A 155 -6.83 0.50 -6.95
C ALA A 155 -6.06 1.31 -8.00
N VAL A 156 -6.26 1.02 -9.30
CA VAL A 156 -5.69 1.80 -10.42
C VAL A 156 -6.16 3.26 -10.36
N THR A 157 -7.46 3.50 -10.11
CA THR A 157 -7.96 4.88 -9.93
C THR A 157 -7.31 5.59 -8.77
N ALA A 158 -7.16 4.93 -7.62
CA ALA A 158 -6.58 5.54 -6.43
C ALA A 158 -5.13 5.98 -6.66
N ILE A 159 -4.31 5.13 -7.29
CA ILE A 159 -2.91 5.48 -7.56
C ILE A 159 -2.77 6.55 -8.65
N CYS A 160 -3.65 6.56 -9.66
CA CYS A 160 -3.67 7.64 -10.65
C CYS A 160 -4.10 8.99 -10.04
N GLY A 161 -5.07 8.95 -9.12
CA GLY A 161 -5.52 10.12 -8.37
C GLY A 161 -4.42 10.77 -7.52
N MET A 162 -3.42 9.99 -7.10
CA MET A 162 -2.25 10.51 -6.39
C MET A 162 -1.47 11.53 -7.24
N LEU A 163 -1.15 11.20 -8.50
CA LEU A 163 -0.42 12.11 -9.37
C LEU A 163 -1.30 13.28 -9.84
N ASP A 164 -2.61 13.06 -10.02
CA ASP A 164 -3.54 14.17 -10.28
C ASP A 164 -3.45 15.22 -9.17
N THR A 165 -3.57 14.79 -7.91
CA THR A 165 -3.50 15.66 -6.74
C THR A 165 -2.15 16.36 -6.63
N MET A 166 -1.06 15.62 -6.84
CA MET A 166 0.30 16.15 -6.80
C MET A 166 0.53 17.23 -7.88
N THR A 167 0.13 16.95 -9.12
CA THR A 167 0.28 17.91 -10.23
C THR A 167 -0.65 19.10 -10.10
N GLU A 168 -1.87 18.92 -9.59
CA GLU A 168 -2.82 20.01 -9.33
C GLU A 168 -2.26 20.99 -8.28
N GLY A 169 -1.61 20.47 -7.24
CA GLY A 169 -0.88 21.28 -6.26
C GLY A 169 0.20 22.14 -6.92
N ILE A 170 1.04 21.55 -7.78
CA ILE A 170 2.11 22.28 -8.48
C ILE A 170 1.55 23.34 -9.43
N TYR A 171 0.49 23.03 -10.17
CA TYR A 171 -0.17 24.01 -11.05
C TYR A 171 -0.70 25.20 -10.26
N SER A 172 -1.36 24.93 -9.13
CA SER A 172 -1.90 25.96 -8.23
C SER A 172 -0.80 26.85 -7.66
N ASP A 173 0.33 26.26 -7.25
CA ASP A 173 1.48 26.99 -6.73
C ASP A 173 2.12 27.87 -7.81
N GLN A 174 2.30 27.35 -9.03
CA GLN A 174 2.86 28.10 -10.15
C GLN A 174 1.95 29.25 -10.61
N GLU A 175 0.63 29.05 -10.61
CA GLU A 175 -0.34 30.12 -10.88
C GLU A 175 -0.22 31.24 -9.85
N ARG A 176 -0.09 30.89 -8.56
CA ARG A 176 0.14 31.85 -7.47
C ARG A 176 1.44 32.65 -7.61
N LEU A 177 2.48 32.01 -8.16
CA LEU A 177 3.79 32.63 -8.42
C LEU A 177 3.82 33.45 -9.72
N GLY A 178 2.72 33.53 -10.47
CA GLY A 178 2.64 34.28 -11.73
C GLY A 178 3.27 33.56 -12.93
N HIS A 179 3.49 32.25 -12.82
CA HIS A 179 4.07 31.40 -13.86
C HIS A 179 3.12 30.26 -14.28
N PRO A 180 1.91 30.55 -14.79
CA PRO A 180 0.90 29.54 -15.03
C PRO A 180 1.37 28.50 -16.07
N LEU A 181 1.15 27.22 -15.74
CA LEU A 181 1.50 26.08 -16.62
C LEU A 181 0.43 25.78 -17.69
N GLY A 182 -0.68 26.52 -17.66
CA GLY A 182 -1.86 26.35 -18.51
C GLY A 182 -2.98 25.57 -17.83
N ASP A 183 -3.96 25.11 -18.63
CA ASP A 183 -5.12 24.37 -18.11
C ASP A 183 -4.74 22.93 -17.72
N HIS A 184 -4.84 22.62 -16.43
CA HIS A 184 -4.65 21.26 -15.90
C HIS A 184 -5.72 20.31 -16.43
N LYS A 185 -7.00 20.71 -16.46
CA LYS A 185 -8.12 19.81 -16.75
C LYS A 185 -8.20 19.43 -18.24
N GLY A 186 -7.80 20.34 -19.13
CA GLY A 186 -7.74 20.10 -20.57
C GLY A 186 -6.50 19.34 -21.03
N ALA A 187 -5.47 19.21 -20.19
CA ALA A 187 -4.21 18.55 -20.56
C ALA A 187 -4.26 17.03 -20.38
N SER A 188 -3.59 16.31 -21.28
CA SER A 188 -3.41 14.86 -21.12
C SER A 188 -2.67 14.54 -19.82
N TYR A 189 -2.85 13.33 -19.31
CA TYR A 189 -2.23 12.91 -18.05
C TYR A 189 -0.70 13.03 -18.09
N ALA A 190 -0.05 12.61 -19.17
CA ALA A 190 1.40 12.75 -19.34
C ALA A 190 1.84 14.21 -19.51
N GLU A 191 1.05 15.04 -20.20
CA GLU A 191 1.38 16.45 -20.38
C GLU A 191 1.30 17.22 -19.05
N ARG A 192 0.31 16.90 -18.19
CA ARG A 192 0.23 17.45 -16.83
C ARG A 192 1.47 17.16 -16.01
N VAL A 193 1.87 15.88 -15.98
CA VAL A 193 3.07 15.43 -15.26
C VAL A 193 4.33 16.08 -15.82
N LYS A 194 4.49 16.13 -17.15
CA LYS A 194 5.65 16.75 -17.82
C LYS A 194 5.79 18.22 -17.45
N LYS A 195 4.72 19.01 -17.56
CA LYS A 195 4.73 20.44 -17.24
C LYS A 195 5.00 20.69 -15.76
N ALA A 196 4.38 19.91 -14.87
CA ALA A 196 4.64 19.99 -13.44
C ALA A 196 6.10 19.61 -13.12
N PHE A 197 6.65 18.58 -13.76
CA PHE A 197 8.03 18.17 -13.51
C PHE A 197 9.02 19.23 -13.98
N ALA A 198 8.73 19.93 -15.09
CA ALA A 198 9.58 20.97 -15.63
C ALA A 198 9.86 22.14 -14.66
N THR A 199 8.99 22.38 -13.68
CA THR A 199 9.22 23.41 -12.65
C THR A 199 10.41 23.09 -11.75
N HIS A 200 10.87 21.85 -11.73
CA HIS A 200 12.00 21.38 -10.92
C HIS A 200 13.34 21.37 -11.67
N GLU A 201 13.36 21.76 -12.96
CA GLU A 201 14.58 21.73 -13.78
C GLU A 201 15.72 22.52 -13.13
N ALA A 202 15.45 23.75 -12.68
CA ALA A 202 16.45 24.61 -12.08
C ALA A 202 17.05 24.02 -10.79
N GLY A 203 16.20 23.46 -9.92
CA GLY A 203 16.64 22.80 -8.67
C GLY A 203 17.51 21.58 -8.94
N MET A 204 17.10 20.74 -9.89
CA MET A 204 17.89 19.58 -10.31
C MET A 204 19.24 20.00 -10.88
N LYS A 205 19.28 20.95 -11.83
CA LYS A 205 20.53 21.41 -12.45
C LYS A 205 21.49 22.03 -11.43
N ALA A 206 20.96 22.78 -10.45
CA ALA A 206 21.76 23.38 -9.39
C ALA A 206 22.48 22.32 -8.53
N ARG A 207 21.87 21.15 -8.31
CA ARG A 207 22.45 20.05 -7.53
C ARG A 207 23.74 19.49 -8.13
N TYR A 208 23.84 19.47 -9.45
CA TYR A 208 24.99 18.93 -10.19
C TYR A 208 25.99 20.03 -10.62
N ALA A 209 25.64 21.30 -10.40
CA ALA A 209 26.49 22.42 -10.73
C ALA A 209 27.86 22.29 -10.02
N GLY A 210 28.94 22.42 -10.78
CA GLY A 210 30.31 22.29 -10.28
C GLY A 210 30.81 20.86 -10.09
N GLN A 211 29.95 19.84 -10.23
CA GLN A 211 30.33 18.42 -10.15
C GLN A 211 30.37 17.75 -11.53
N VAL A 212 29.54 18.23 -12.46
CA VAL A 212 29.33 17.66 -13.78
C VAL A 212 29.39 18.77 -14.82
N ALA A 213 29.84 18.46 -16.05
CA ALA A 213 29.85 19.44 -17.13
C ALA A 213 28.43 19.88 -17.49
N ALA A 214 28.21 21.17 -17.78
CA ALA A 214 26.88 21.72 -18.03
C ALA A 214 26.09 20.98 -19.13
N ARG A 215 26.77 20.59 -20.22
CA ARG A 215 26.17 19.80 -21.31
C ARG A 215 25.65 18.45 -20.84
N GLU A 216 26.35 17.81 -19.91
CA GLU A 216 26.00 16.50 -19.39
C GLU A 216 24.84 16.63 -18.39
N ILE A 217 24.77 17.72 -17.61
CA ILE A 217 23.60 18.08 -16.80
C ILE A 217 22.35 18.25 -17.68
N ASP A 218 22.46 18.95 -18.81
CA ASP A 218 21.34 19.12 -19.75
C ASP A 218 20.87 17.79 -20.33
N GLN A 219 21.80 16.87 -20.63
CA GLN A 219 21.46 15.53 -21.09
C GLN A 219 20.79 14.69 -20.01
N LEU A 220 21.29 14.74 -18.77
CA LEU A 220 20.67 14.06 -17.63
C LEU A 220 19.23 14.55 -17.42
N TRP A 221 19.01 15.86 -17.47
CA TRP A 221 17.67 16.44 -17.40
C TRP A 221 16.77 15.93 -18.53
N HIS A 222 17.26 15.97 -19.77
CA HIS A 222 16.50 15.53 -20.94
C HIS A 222 16.02 14.08 -20.77
N TRP A 223 16.91 13.17 -20.38
CA TRP A 223 16.57 11.77 -20.22
C TRP A 223 15.66 11.51 -19.03
N GLN A 224 15.90 12.18 -17.90
CA GLN A 224 15.06 12.06 -16.71
C GLN A 224 13.63 12.56 -16.99
N SER A 225 13.50 13.76 -17.57
CA SER A 225 12.20 14.35 -17.91
C SER A 225 11.43 13.46 -18.90
N LYS A 226 12.12 12.91 -19.91
CA LYS A 226 11.53 11.97 -20.86
C LYS A 226 11.09 10.66 -20.18
N ALA A 227 11.88 10.10 -19.28
CA ALA A 227 11.51 8.89 -18.55
C ALA A 227 10.27 9.11 -17.68
N VAL A 228 10.20 10.24 -16.97
CA VAL A 228 9.03 10.65 -16.17
C VAL A 228 7.79 10.79 -17.05
N GLN A 229 7.91 11.45 -18.20
CA GLN A 229 6.80 11.58 -19.15
C GLN A 229 6.31 10.22 -19.67
N GLN A 230 7.23 9.30 -20.02
CA GLN A 230 6.85 7.97 -20.51
C GLN A 230 6.16 7.12 -19.43
N ALA A 231 6.65 7.16 -18.19
CA ALA A 231 5.99 6.50 -17.07
C ALA A 231 4.57 7.05 -16.84
N ALA A 232 4.38 8.37 -16.96
CA ALA A 232 3.06 8.99 -16.88
C ALA A 232 2.14 8.59 -18.06
N GLU A 233 2.68 8.42 -19.28
CA GLU A 233 1.88 7.96 -20.42
C GLU A 233 1.40 6.52 -20.24
N VAL A 234 2.28 5.62 -19.75
CA VAL A 234 1.93 4.23 -19.43
C VAL A 234 0.85 4.20 -18.34
N LEU A 235 1.03 4.95 -17.26
CA LEU A 235 0.05 5.03 -16.17
C LEU A 235 -1.30 5.61 -16.65
N GLY A 236 -1.25 6.65 -17.48
CA GLY A 236 -2.45 7.22 -18.12
C GLY A 236 -3.17 6.20 -19.01
N SER A 237 -2.43 5.31 -19.69
CA SER A 237 -3.00 4.19 -20.43
C SER A 237 -3.67 3.17 -19.52
N TYR A 238 -3.07 2.82 -18.38
CA TYR A 238 -3.70 1.93 -17.40
C TYR A 238 -5.02 2.51 -16.88
N ARG A 239 -5.04 3.80 -16.54
CA ARG A 239 -6.27 4.50 -16.13
C ARG A 239 -7.37 4.41 -17.18
N ARG A 240 -7.06 4.67 -18.46
CA ARG A 240 -8.08 4.67 -19.51
C ARG A 240 -8.70 3.29 -19.75
N ASN A 241 -7.92 2.22 -19.56
CA ASN A 241 -8.32 0.87 -19.96
C ASN A 241 -8.76 -0.03 -18.80
N PHE A 242 -8.28 0.24 -17.58
CA PHE A 242 -8.39 -0.66 -16.43
C PHE A 242 -8.84 0.09 -15.16
N SER A 243 -9.57 1.19 -15.31
CA SER A 243 -10.13 1.94 -14.18
C SER A 243 -11.65 2.10 -14.29
N ASP A 244 -12.27 2.16 -13.11
CA ASP A 244 -13.69 2.38 -12.84
C ASP A 244 -14.23 3.70 -13.44
N ALA A 245 -13.36 4.67 -13.75
CA ALA A 245 -13.74 5.97 -14.31
C ALA A 245 -14.19 5.94 -15.79
N HIS A 246 -13.88 4.87 -16.55
CA HIS A 246 -14.07 4.84 -18.00
C HIS A 246 -14.77 3.56 -18.54
N GLY A 247 -15.49 2.81 -17.70
CA GLY A 247 -16.26 1.63 -18.12
C GLY A 247 -15.41 0.36 -18.22
N ALA A 248 -14.70 0.03 -17.14
CA ALA A 248 -13.58 -0.89 -17.06
C ALA A 248 -13.77 -2.30 -17.68
N LYS A 249 -12.65 -2.84 -18.17
CA LYS A 249 -12.35 -4.28 -18.10
C LYS A 249 -11.68 -4.54 -16.75
N ALA A 250 -12.03 -5.64 -16.08
CA ALA A 250 -11.46 -6.00 -14.78
C ALA A 250 -9.92 -6.00 -14.82
N ALA A 251 -9.31 -5.11 -14.04
CA ALA A 251 -7.88 -5.01 -13.89
C ALA A 251 -7.34 -6.27 -13.20
N SER A 252 -6.18 -6.76 -13.65
CA SER A 252 -5.49 -7.87 -12.98
C SER A 252 -4.53 -7.35 -11.91
N PRO A 253 -4.16 -8.19 -10.92
CA PRO A 253 -3.17 -7.82 -9.92
C PRO A 253 -1.84 -7.30 -10.51
N ALA A 254 -1.39 -7.91 -11.62
CA ALA A 254 -0.19 -7.48 -12.34
C ALA A 254 -0.31 -6.06 -12.91
N ILE A 255 -1.48 -5.65 -13.39
CA ILE A 255 -1.73 -4.28 -13.89
C ILE A 255 -1.67 -3.28 -12.74
N VAL A 256 -2.24 -3.63 -11.58
CA VAL A 256 -2.17 -2.76 -10.40
C VAL A 256 -0.73 -2.57 -9.95
N GLN A 257 0.08 -3.64 -9.91
CA GLN A 257 1.51 -3.54 -9.60
C GLN A 257 2.23 -2.60 -10.58
N GLN A 258 2.03 -2.78 -11.89
CA GLN A 258 2.67 -1.95 -12.91
C GLN A 258 2.23 -0.47 -12.82
N ALA A 259 0.98 -0.22 -12.46
CA ALA A 259 0.48 1.14 -12.22
C ALA A 259 1.17 1.77 -11.01
N ILE A 260 1.35 1.00 -9.94
CA ILE A 260 2.09 1.42 -8.74
C ILE A 260 3.56 1.71 -9.09
N ASP A 261 4.23 0.84 -9.84
CA ASP A 261 5.63 1.05 -10.25
C ASP A 261 5.81 2.35 -11.03
N CYS A 262 4.92 2.63 -11.98
CA CYS A 262 4.93 3.88 -12.75
C CYS A 262 4.72 5.09 -11.84
N ALA A 263 3.73 5.04 -10.95
CA ALA A 263 3.42 6.15 -10.05
C ALA A 263 4.56 6.42 -9.05
N VAL A 264 5.11 5.36 -8.45
CA VAL A 264 6.23 5.43 -7.50
C VAL A 264 7.48 5.99 -8.18
N PHE A 265 7.79 5.56 -9.41
CA PHE A 265 8.90 6.13 -10.18
C PHE A 265 8.73 7.63 -10.38
N VAL A 266 7.53 8.08 -10.79
CA VAL A 266 7.25 9.51 -10.99
C VAL A 266 7.41 10.28 -9.68
N VAL A 267 6.78 9.82 -8.59
CA VAL A 267 6.88 10.50 -7.28
C VAL A 267 8.32 10.60 -6.81
N ARG A 268 9.11 9.53 -6.93
CA ARG A 268 10.54 9.54 -6.58
C ARG A 268 11.32 10.56 -7.40
N ALA A 269 11.02 10.69 -8.69
CA ALA A 269 11.67 11.68 -9.53
C ALA A 269 11.35 13.11 -9.06
N PHE A 270 10.11 13.40 -8.68
CA PHE A 270 9.72 14.70 -8.10
C PHE A 270 10.46 14.99 -6.79
N GLU A 271 10.48 14.05 -5.86
CA GLU A 271 11.17 14.22 -4.57
C GLU A 271 12.69 14.35 -4.72
N ALA A 272 13.30 13.66 -5.70
CA ALA A 272 14.74 13.80 -5.96
C ALA A 272 15.16 15.18 -6.49
N CYS A 273 14.20 15.96 -7.02
CA CYS A 273 14.44 17.29 -7.58
C CYS A 273 13.95 18.44 -6.68
N ARG A 274 13.47 18.13 -5.46
CA ARG A 274 13.27 19.10 -4.38
C ARG A 274 14.58 19.33 -3.63
#